data_AF-A0AA46TVF4-F1
#
_entry.id   AF-A0AA46TVF4-F1
#
_cell.length_a   1.000
_cell.length_b   1.000
_cell.length_c   1.000
_cell.angle_alpha   90.00
_cell.angle_beta   90.00
_cell.angle_gamma   90.00
#
_symmetry.space_group_name_H-M   'P 1'
#
loop_
_entity.id
_entity.type
_entity.pdbx_description
1 polymer ?
#
loop_
_entity_poly.entity_id
_entity_poly.type
_entity_poly.pdbx_seq_one_letter_code
_entity_poly.pdbx_strand_id
1 'polypeptide(L)'
;MAEYRKPASRVLHTHNDRERMIEEASNKNIIEVALSLGMRLRKVGQDYAWEEHDSLKLVTKKNYFYWNAQRIGGGPINLVKLMKECSRKEAVTYLTGKQLGNFTESVEPRKEFKYYLKDEMDTSLMRSYFKNKRSLSDETIDFFISQGVLSQANYKNRDTGEYEPVAVFKAFDHKGKMQGMAVQGIQDNSLYGKRHAVKKSHGDGFYGMTVKVGKPPTPQEMSSERPLKIIAFEAPIDLMSYYELFKNKMGDAILVSMNGLRKGTISKLLSNIMRPDLEKSKEEQKATYLDDFDELMGKGAFSSHDFLKVILAVDNDEIKWNDKLKKDMQPAQDFIKEFGVKNIPVVPHVPKLIEGQTNNDWNAMLQALKKPEQSVFEQRARIARETRQEQSREIEINPVARVNK
;
A
#
# COMPACT_ATOMS: atom_id res chain seq x y z
N MET A 1 -55.43 -6.07 -10.73
CA MET A 1 -54.13 -5.39 -10.64
C MET A 1 -54.06 -4.71 -9.29
N ALA A 2 -53.18 -5.14 -8.40
CA ALA A 2 -52.98 -4.50 -7.10
C ALA A 2 -51.90 -3.41 -7.27
N GLU A 3 -52.27 -2.15 -7.06
CA GLU A 3 -51.36 -1.02 -7.07
C GLU A 3 -50.29 -1.20 -5.99
N TYR A 4 -49.04 -1.32 -6.43
CA TYR A 4 -47.89 -1.27 -5.54
C TYR A 4 -47.75 0.16 -4.97
N ARG A 5 -48.18 0.36 -3.73
CA ARG A 5 -47.93 1.59 -2.97
C ARG A 5 -46.46 1.66 -2.56
N LYS A 6 -45.73 2.58 -3.19
CA LYS A 6 -44.34 2.92 -2.88
C LYS A 6 -44.25 3.37 -1.40
N PRO A 7 -43.45 2.70 -0.54
CA PRO A 7 -43.29 3.13 0.85
C PRO A 7 -42.63 4.51 0.94
N ALA A 8 -43.06 5.26 1.95
CA ALA A 8 -42.73 6.67 2.18
C ALA A 8 -41.21 6.92 2.32
N SER A 9 -40.73 7.95 1.61
CA SER A 9 -39.47 8.70 1.76
C SER A 9 -38.27 7.99 2.43
N ARG A 10 -37.30 7.57 1.60
CA ARG A 10 -35.93 7.24 2.02
C ARG A 10 -35.26 8.48 2.60
N VAL A 11 -34.97 8.48 3.91
CA VAL A 11 -34.15 9.52 4.54
C VAL A 11 -32.68 9.30 4.15
N LEU A 12 -32.11 10.26 3.41
CA LEU A 12 -30.71 10.26 2.98
C LEU A 12 -29.86 10.95 4.04
N HIS A 13 -28.82 10.28 4.54
CA HIS A 13 -27.85 10.84 5.49
C HIS A 13 -26.51 11.09 4.79
N THR A 14 -25.98 12.30 4.88
CA THR A 14 -24.69 12.74 4.30
C THR A 14 -23.48 12.14 5.04
N HIS A 15 -22.26 12.32 4.52
CA HIS A 15 -21.02 11.92 5.21
C HIS A 15 -20.92 12.53 6.62
N ASN A 16 -21.22 13.83 6.73
CA ASN A 16 -21.22 14.55 8.00
C ASN A 16 -22.28 14.01 8.96
N ASP A 17 -23.44 13.59 8.45
CA ASP A 17 -24.46 12.95 9.29
C ASP A 17 -23.98 11.61 9.85
N ARG A 18 -23.17 10.86 9.10
CA ARG A 18 -22.58 9.59 9.58
C ARG A 18 -21.51 9.80 10.64
N GLU A 19 -20.62 10.77 10.44
CA GLU A 19 -19.63 11.13 11.47
C GLU A 19 -20.34 11.54 12.75
N ARG A 20 -21.36 12.40 12.64
CA ARG A 20 -22.21 12.79 13.77
C ARG A 20 -22.91 11.61 14.43
N MET A 21 -23.39 10.64 13.66
CA MET A 21 -24.03 9.42 14.21
C MET A 21 -23.03 8.47 14.88
N ILE A 22 -21.82 8.33 14.33
CA ILE A 22 -20.77 7.52 14.94
C ILE A 22 -20.27 8.19 16.23
N GLU A 23 -20.13 9.51 16.23
CA GLU A 23 -19.79 10.30 17.40
C GLU A 23 -20.90 10.21 18.46
N GLU A 24 -22.17 10.39 18.07
CA GLU A 24 -23.34 10.21 18.93
C GLU A 24 -23.35 8.81 19.56
N ALA A 25 -23.14 7.75 18.77
CA ALA A 25 -23.08 6.38 19.25
C ALA A 25 -21.87 6.10 20.15
N SER A 26 -20.72 6.72 19.88
CA SER A 26 -19.50 6.57 20.68
C SER A 26 -19.63 7.26 22.03
N ASN A 27 -20.43 8.33 22.10
CA ASN A 27 -20.67 9.12 23.30
C ASN A 27 -21.88 8.64 24.15
N LYS A 28 -22.59 7.58 23.73
CA LYS A 28 -23.67 6.98 24.54
C LYS A 28 -23.14 6.48 25.88
N ASN A 29 -23.93 6.61 26.94
CA ASN A 29 -23.53 6.11 28.26
C ASN A 29 -23.45 4.56 28.24
N ILE A 30 -22.27 4.03 28.51
CA ILE A 30 -22.01 2.59 28.40
C ILE A 30 -22.83 1.75 29.40
N ILE A 31 -23.25 2.33 30.53
CA ILE A 31 -24.11 1.64 31.51
C ILE A 31 -25.53 1.49 30.97
N GLU A 32 -26.10 2.55 30.40
CA GLU A 32 -27.43 2.50 29.77
C GLU A 32 -27.44 1.53 28.59
N VAL A 33 -26.35 1.50 27.82
CA VAL A 33 -26.19 0.55 26.72
C VAL A 33 -26.13 -0.88 27.23
N ALA A 34 -25.36 -1.16 28.27
CA ALA A 34 -25.31 -2.50 28.89
C ALA A 34 -26.70 -2.96 29.40
N LEU A 35 -27.43 -2.07 30.05
CA LEU A 35 -28.79 -2.35 30.53
C LEU A 35 -29.77 -2.61 29.38
N SER A 36 -29.71 -1.84 28.30
CA SER A 36 -30.57 -2.05 27.12
C SER A 36 -30.25 -3.33 26.35
N LEU A 37 -29.02 -3.85 26.49
CA LEU A 37 -28.60 -5.16 26.00
C LEU A 37 -29.06 -6.32 26.91
N GLY A 38 -29.72 -6.03 28.03
CA GLY A 38 -30.21 -7.02 28.99
C GLY A 38 -29.16 -7.51 29.98
N MET A 39 -28.02 -6.81 30.11
CA MET A 39 -26.97 -7.19 31.05
C MET A 39 -27.40 -6.85 32.49
N ARG A 40 -27.38 -7.83 33.39
CA ARG A 40 -27.58 -7.60 34.83
C ARG A 40 -26.28 -7.12 35.48
N LEU A 41 -26.27 -5.90 35.99
CA LEU A 41 -25.05 -5.27 36.48
C LEU A 41 -25.01 -5.22 38.01
N ARG A 42 -23.89 -5.63 38.59
CA ARG A 42 -23.57 -5.49 40.01
C ARG A 42 -22.58 -4.35 40.20
N LYS A 43 -22.87 -3.44 41.13
CA LYS A 43 -21.97 -2.31 41.44
C LYS A 43 -20.72 -2.82 42.17
N VAL A 44 -19.54 -2.41 41.70
CA VAL A 44 -18.25 -2.73 42.30
C VAL A 44 -17.43 -1.45 42.42
N GLY A 45 -17.43 -0.83 43.60
CA GLY A 45 -16.81 0.47 43.83
C GLY A 45 -17.50 1.59 43.03
N GLN A 46 -16.73 2.27 42.17
CA GLN A 46 -17.25 3.31 41.24
C GLN A 46 -17.65 2.76 39.87
N ASP A 47 -17.44 1.47 39.63
CA ASP A 47 -17.65 0.78 38.37
C ASP A 47 -18.72 -0.31 38.51
N TYR A 48 -19.03 -0.99 37.40
CA TYR A 48 -20.00 -2.07 37.36
C TYR A 48 -19.37 -3.35 36.81
N ALA A 49 -19.81 -4.50 37.28
CA ALA A 49 -19.47 -5.81 36.75
C ALA A 49 -20.72 -6.50 36.23
N TRP A 50 -20.59 -7.31 35.18
CA TRP A 50 -21.70 -8.12 34.69
C TRP A 50 -21.88 -9.36 35.57
N GLU A 51 -23.09 -9.60 36.07
CA GLU A 51 -23.38 -10.72 36.98
C GLU A 51 -23.17 -12.11 36.36
N GLU A 52 -23.39 -12.25 35.07
CA GLU A 52 -23.24 -13.54 34.38
C GLU A 52 -21.77 -13.83 34.04
N HIS A 53 -20.94 -12.78 33.98
CA HIS A 53 -19.52 -12.89 33.69
C HIS A 53 -18.72 -11.90 34.55
N ASP A 54 -18.25 -12.38 35.70
CA ASP A 54 -17.51 -11.57 36.69
C ASP A 54 -16.21 -10.93 36.14
N SER A 55 -15.70 -11.41 35.01
CA SER A 55 -14.51 -10.88 34.34
C SER A 55 -14.79 -9.72 33.38
N LEU A 56 -16.07 -9.41 33.09
CA LEU A 56 -16.47 -8.23 32.32
C LEU A 56 -16.83 -7.07 33.26
N LYS A 57 -16.04 -5.99 33.18
CA LYS A 57 -16.20 -4.77 33.97
C LYS A 57 -16.47 -3.56 33.07
N LEU A 58 -17.37 -2.69 33.51
CA LEU A 58 -17.71 -1.41 32.88
C LEU A 58 -17.15 -0.27 33.73
N VAL A 59 -16.25 0.49 33.12
CA VAL A 59 -15.56 1.64 33.73
C VAL A 59 -16.32 2.91 33.38
N THR A 60 -17.06 3.44 34.34
CA THR A 60 -17.99 4.56 34.13
C THR A 60 -17.27 5.82 33.66
N LYS A 61 -16.19 6.19 34.35
CA LYS A 61 -15.38 7.39 34.05
C LYS A 61 -14.77 7.38 32.64
N LYS A 62 -14.51 6.20 32.08
CA LYS A 62 -13.90 6.05 30.76
C LYS A 62 -14.92 5.78 29.65
N ASN A 63 -16.19 5.62 30.02
CA ASN A 63 -17.24 5.17 29.12
C ASN A 63 -16.83 3.90 28.33
N TYR A 64 -16.24 2.93 29.02
CA TYR A 64 -15.48 1.83 28.42
C TYR A 64 -15.70 0.51 29.16
N PHE A 65 -15.74 -0.63 28.48
CA PHE A 65 -15.79 -1.95 29.11
C PHE A 65 -14.52 -2.76 28.83
N TYR A 66 -14.16 -3.62 29.78
CA TYR A 66 -13.09 -4.60 29.63
C TYR A 66 -13.60 -5.98 30.02
N TRP A 67 -13.38 -6.96 29.15
CA TRP A 67 -13.58 -8.36 29.45
C TRP A 67 -12.23 -9.06 29.57
N ASN A 68 -11.74 -9.16 30.80
CA ASN A 68 -10.39 -9.62 31.08
C ASN A 68 -10.14 -11.07 30.60
N ALA A 69 -11.12 -11.95 30.74
CA ALA A 69 -11.00 -13.34 30.29
C ALA A 69 -10.82 -13.46 28.77
N GLN A 70 -11.43 -12.58 27.99
CA GLN A 70 -11.33 -12.60 26.52
C GLN A 70 -10.32 -11.59 25.95
N ARG A 71 -9.73 -10.73 26.80
CA ARG A 71 -8.86 -9.61 26.40
C ARG A 71 -9.52 -8.67 25.38
N ILE A 72 -10.84 -8.53 25.46
CA ILE A 72 -11.65 -7.65 24.60
C ILE A 72 -12.06 -6.42 25.41
N GLY A 73 -12.10 -5.26 24.78
CA GLY A 73 -12.64 -4.06 25.38
C GLY A 73 -12.97 -3.00 24.33
N GLY A 74 -13.74 -2.00 24.72
CA GLY A 74 -14.07 -0.89 23.85
C GLY A 74 -15.11 0.05 24.44
N GLY A 75 -15.53 1.02 23.65
CA GLY A 75 -16.63 1.91 23.98
C GLY A 75 -18.01 1.29 23.72
N PRO A 76 -19.09 2.07 23.80
CA PRO A 76 -20.47 1.60 23.66
C PRO A 76 -20.76 0.83 22.37
N ILE A 77 -20.20 1.29 21.23
CA ILE A 77 -20.34 0.60 19.93
C ILE A 77 -19.75 -0.81 20.00
N ASN A 78 -18.57 -0.95 20.61
CA ASN A 78 -17.91 -2.25 20.74
C ASN A 78 -18.68 -3.20 21.67
N LEU A 79 -19.32 -2.67 22.72
CA LEU A 79 -20.14 -3.46 23.63
C LEU A 79 -21.36 -4.04 22.90
N VAL A 80 -22.06 -3.24 22.08
CA VAL A 80 -23.18 -3.72 21.28
C VAL A 80 -22.74 -4.75 20.25
N LYS A 81 -21.63 -4.50 19.53
CA LYS A 81 -21.08 -5.47 18.58
C LYS A 81 -20.81 -6.81 19.23
N LEU A 82 -20.25 -6.79 20.45
CA LEU A 82 -19.91 -8.00 21.19
C LEU A 82 -21.15 -8.75 21.66
N MET A 83 -22.13 -8.06 22.23
CA MET A 83 -23.33 -8.67 22.82
C MET A 83 -24.37 -9.11 21.78
N LYS A 84 -24.39 -8.46 20.61
CA LYS A 84 -25.35 -8.76 19.52
C LYS A 84 -24.69 -9.49 18.34
N GLU A 85 -23.39 -9.76 18.41
CA GLU A 85 -22.60 -10.38 17.34
C GLU A 85 -22.80 -9.71 15.96
N CYS A 86 -22.88 -8.38 15.95
CA CYS A 86 -23.27 -7.61 14.77
C CYS A 86 -22.15 -6.71 14.23
N SER A 87 -22.34 -6.20 13.02
CA SER A 87 -21.43 -5.25 12.40
C SER A 87 -21.42 -3.91 13.13
N ARG A 88 -20.36 -3.10 12.92
CA ARG A 88 -20.28 -1.73 13.47
C ARG A 88 -21.49 -0.87 13.05
N LYS A 89 -21.99 -1.11 11.84
CA LYS A 89 -23.13 -0.38 11.27
C LYS A 89 -24.43 -0.71 11.99
N GLU A 90 -24.67 -1.99 12.24
CA GLU A 90 -25.83 -2.45 13.01
C GLU A 90 -25.74 -1.97 14.45
N ALA A 91 -24.55 -1.99 15.05
CA ALA A 91 -24.33 -1.46 16.40
C ALA A 91 -24.60 0.06 16.50
N VAL A 92 -24.13 0.87 15.56
CA VAL A 92 -24.43 2.32 15.55
C VAL A 92 -25.92 2.57 15.29
N THR A 93 -26.57 1.76 14.45
CA THR A 93 -28.01 1.83 14.21
C THR A 93 -28.80 1.52 15.49
N TYR A 94 -28.41 0.46 16.20
CA TYR A 94 -28.99 0.08 17.49
C TYR A 94 -28.85 1.20 18.53
N LEU A 95 -27.69 1.84 18.61
CA LEU A 95 -27.40 2.89 19.61
C LEU A 95 -28.07 4.23 19.34
N THR A 96 -28.26 4.59 18.07
CA THR A 96 -28.82 5.88 17.66
C THR A 96 -30.32 5.81 17.36
N GLY A 97 -30.89 4.61 17.23
CA GLY A 97 -32.28 4.40 16.81
C GLY A 97 -32.55 4.85 15.36
N LYS A 98 -31.54 5.36 14.67
CA LYS A 98 -31.56 5.81 13.28
C LYS A 98 -30.98 4.68 12.44
N GLN A 99 -31.72 4.21 11.44
CA GLN A 99 -31.11 3.31 10.46
C GLN A 99 -29.93 4.04 9.82
N LEU A 100 -28.71 3.53 10.01
CA LEU A 100 -27.66 3.81 9.04
C LEU A 100 -28.17 3.23 7.75
N GLY A 101 -28.74 4.09 6.90
CA GLY A 101 -29.23 3.68 5.60
C GLY A 101 -28.20 2.75 4.96
N ASN A 102 -28.66 1.65 4.38
CA ASN A 102 -27.88 0.93 3.39
C ASN A 102 -27.58 1.92 2.27
N PHE A 103 -26.45 2.60 2.39
CA PHE A 103 -25.71 3.02 1.23
C PHE A 103 -25.15 1.70 0.67
N THR A 104 -25.89 1.10 -0.26
CA THR A 104 -25.32 1.06 -1.60
C THR A 104 -24.92 2.49 -1.83
N GLU A 105 -23.62 2.73 -1.82
CA GLU A 105 -23.12 3.88 -2.54
C GLU A 105 -24.02 4.00 -3.77
N SER A 106 -24.57 5.18 -4.05
CA SER A 106 -24.44 5.54 -5.45
C SER A 106 -22.92 5.57 -5.65
N VAL A 107 -22.33 4.37 -5.80
CA VAL A 107 -21.17 4.14 -6.60
C VAL A 107 -21.75 4.75 -7.85
N GLU A 108 -21.44 6.02 -8.13
CA GLU A 108 -21.34 6.37 -9.52
C GLU A 108 -20.45 5.24 -10.03
N PRO A 109 -21.01 4.28 -10.78
CA PRO A 109 -20.35 3.00 -11.01
C PRO A 109 -18.94 3.37 -11.41
N ARG A 110 -17.93 3.02 -10.58
CA ARG A 110 -16.59 3.59 -10.67
C ARG A 110 -16.25 3.60 -12.14
N LYS A 111 -16.07 4.80 -12.70
CA LYS A 111 -15.93 4.94 -14.15
C LYS A 111 -14.90 3.92 -14.58
N GLU A 112 -15.32 3.04 -15.48
CA GLU A 112 -14.48 1.95 -15.92
C GLU A 112 -13.12 2.52 -16.33
N PHE A 113 -12.04 1.88 -15.88
CA PHE A 113 -10.71 2.34 -16.24
C PHE A 113 -10.58 2.34 -17.76
N LYS A 114 -10.18 3.48 -18.31
CA LYS A 114 -9.90 3.64 -19.73
C LYS A 114 -8.43 3.94 -19.92
N TYR A 115 -7.74 3.02 -20.57
CA TYR A 115 -6.38 3.26 -21.04
C TYR A 115 -6.43 4.24 -22.21
N TYR A 116 -5.84 5.43 -22.03
CA TYR A 116 -5.89 6.54 -23.00
C TYR A 116 -4.57 6.80 -23.70
N LEU A 117 -3.49 6.13 -23.27
CA LEU A 117 -2.19 6.23 -23.92
C LEU A 117 -2.14 5.26 -25.08
N LYS A 118 -1.38 5.62 -26.12
CA LYS A 118 -1.08 4.73 -27.23
C LYS A 118 0.32 4.15 -27.01
N ASP A 119 0.41 2.82 -26.98
CA ASP A 119 1.70 2.15 -26.95
C ASP A 119 2.47 2.43 -28.24
N GLU A 120 3.73 2.80 -28.08
CA GLU A 120 4.67 2.92 -29.19
C GLU A 120 5.21 1.54 -29.58
N MET A 121 5.38 1.30 -30.88
CA MET A 121 6.07 0.09 -31.36
C MET A 121 7.57 0.17 -31.07
N ASP A 122 8.16 1.36 -31.19
CA ASP A 122 9.54 1.60 -30.82
C ASP A 122 9.66 1.81 -29.30
N THR A 123 10.48 0.98 -28.68
CA THR A 123 10.77 0.98 -27.23
C THR A 123 12.21 1.43 -26.93
N SER A 124 12.94 1.95 -27.92
CA SER A 124 14.36 2.30 -27.84
C SER A 124 14.70 3.26 -26.69
N LEU A 125 13.91 4.32 -26.51
CA LEU A 125 14.11 5.31 -25.44
C LEU A 125 13.91 4.68 -24.06
N MET A 126 12.83 3.91 -23.89
CA MET A 126 12.52 3.20 -22.64
C MET A 126 13.62 2.18 -22.31
N ARG A 127 14.07 1.42 -23.30
CA ARG A 127 15.19 0.46 -23.14
C ARG A 127 16.46 1.17 -22.72
N SER A 128 16.83 2.26 -23.41
CA SER A 128 18.00 3.07 -23.05
C SER A 128 17.89 3.62 -21.63
N TYR A 129 16.72 4.11 -21.22
CA TYR A 129 16.49 4.57 -19.85
C TYR A 129 16.70 3.46 -18.83
N PHE A 130 16.04 2.31 -18.99
CA PHE A 130 16.16 1.23 -18.01
C PHE A 130 17.56 0.62 -17.97
N LYS A 131 18.23 0.50 -19.11
CA LYS A 131 19.59 -0.02 -19.18
C LYS A 131 20.61 0.94 -18.59
N ASN A 132 20.62 2.19 -19.08
CA ASN A 132 21.69 3.13 -18.79
C ASN A 132 21.48 3.93 -17.50
N LYS A 133 20.22 4.21 -17.13
CA LYS A 133 19.90 4.99 -15.92
C LYS A 133 19.46 4.11 -14.75
N ARG A 134 18.90 2.93 -15.01
CA ARG A 134 18.36 2.03 -13.97
C ARG A 134 19.14 0.72 -13.81
N SER A 135 20.20 0.51 -14.59
CA SER A 135 21.08 -0.66 -14.55
C SER A 135 20.37 -2.02 -14.73
N LEU A 136 19.22 -2.02 -15.40
CA LEU A 136 18.49 -3.25 -15.74
C LEU A 136 19.11 -3.89 -16.99
N SER A 137 19.19 -5.23 -17.01
CA SER A 137 19.65 -5.95 -18.20
C SER A 137 18.58 -5.94 -19.30
N ASP A 138 18.99 -6.11 -20.57
CA ASP A 138 18.04 -6.27 -21.68
C ASP A 138 17.11 -7.46 -21.43
N GLU A 139 17.63 -8.57 -20.88
CA GLU A 139 16.86 -9.76 -20.51
C GLU A 139 15.73 -9.44 -19.52
N THR A 140 16.02 -8.65 -18.48
CA THR A 140 14.99 -8.21 -17.53
C THR A 140 13.97 -7.29 -18.19
N ILE A 141 14.40 -6.35 -19.02
CA ILE A 141 13.48 -5.45 -19.73
C ILE A 141 12.56 -6.27 -20.67
N ASP A 142 13.13 -7.21 -21.42
CA ASP A 142 12.41 -8.11 -22.33
C ASP A 142 11.42 -8.99 -21.58
N PHE A 143 11.79 -9.49 -20.40
CA PHE A 143 10.87 -10.24 -19.54
C PHE A 143 9.61 -9.42 -19.24
N PHE A 144 9.73 -8.19 -18.73
CA PHE A 144 8.56 -7.37 -18.39
C PHE A 144 7.75 -6.91 -19.62
N ILE A 145 8.39 -6.68 -20.78
CA ILE A 145 7.69 -6.41 -22.04
C ILE A 145 6.90 -7.65 -22.49
N SER A 146 7.52 -8.84 -22.44
CA SER A 146 6.88 -10.11 -22.85
C SER A 146 5.71 -10.50 -21.96
N GLN A 147 5.73 -10.11 -20.68
CA GLN A 147 4.59 -10.25 -19.76
C GLN A 147 3.45 -9.27 -20.08
N GLY A 148 3.64 -8.34 -21.03
CA GLY A 148 2.63 -7.35 -21.42
C GLY A 148 2.42 -6.23 -20.39
N VAL A 149 3.26 -6.15 -19.36
CA VAL A 149 3.10 -5.20 -18.25
C VAL A 149 3.92 -3.93 -18.41
N LEU A 150 4.85 -3.89 -19.37
CA LEU A 150 5.72 -2.75 -19.62
C LEU A 150 5.63 -2.31 -21.09
N SER A 151 5.44 -1.01 -21.33
CA SER A 151 5.50 -0.42 -22.67
C SER A 151 6.01 1.01 -22.64
N GLN A 152 6.32 1.55 -23.81
CA GLN A 152 6.60 2.97 -24.02
C GLN A 152 5.36 3.65 -24.58
N ALA A 153 5.09 4.89 -24.17
CA ALA A 153 4.05 5.73 -24.74
C ALA A 153 4.49 7.21 -24.74
N ASN A 154 3.70 8.06 -25.38
CA ASN A 154 3.82 9.52 -25.28
C ASN A 154 2.75 10.09 -24.35
N TYR A 155 3.17 10.77 -23.29
CA TYR A 155 2.29 11.38 -22.30
C TYR A 155 2.15 12.88 -22.58
N LYS A 156 0.90 13.36 -22.67
CA LYS A 156 0.62 14.80 -22.81
C LYS A 156 0.56 15.47 -21.44
N ASN A 157 1.47 16.40 -21.18
CA ASN A 157 1.36 17.30 -20.04
C ASN A 157 0.15 18.23 -20.28
N ARG A 158 -0.79 18.27 -19.33
CA ARG A 158 -2.02 19.07 -19.47
C ARG A 158 -1.78 20.56 -19.24
N ASP A 159 -0.74 20.90 -18.49
CA ASP A 159 -0.43 22.27 -18.11
C ASP A 159 0.33 22.98 -19.23
N THR A 160 1.28 22.30 -19.87
CA THR A 160 2.07 22.86 -20.99
C THR A 160 1.55 22.46 -22.36
N GLY A 161 0.76 21.40 -22.46
CA GLY A 161 0.29 20.84 -23.74
C GLY A 161 1.32 20.00 -24.50
N GLU A 162 2.56 19.94 -24.00
CA GLU A 162 3.67 19.21 -24.62
C GLU A 162 3.57 17.69 -24.39
N TYR A 163 4.18 16.93 -25.29
CA TYR A 163 4.31 15.47 -25.16
C TYR A 163 5.72 15.11 -24.72
N GLU A 164 5.81 14.14 -23.82
CA GLU A 164 7.07 13.54 -23.41
C GLU A 164 6.99 12.01 -23.45
N PRO A 165 8.09 11.32 -23.78
CA PRO A 165 8.12 9.88 -23.78
C PRO A 165 8.11 9.36 -22.34
N VAL A 166 7.35 8.29 -22.11
CA VAL A 166 7.18 7.67 -20.79
C VAL A 166 7.24 6.15 -20.88
N ALA A 167 7.71 5.53 -19.80
CA ALA A 167 7.45 4.13 -19.50
C ALA A 167 6.06 4.00 -18.85
N VAL A 168 5.29 3.02 -19.30
CA VAL A 168 3.96 2.68 -18.79
C VAL A 168 4.02 1.29 -18.16
N PHE A 169 3.76 1.23 -16.86
CA PHE A 169 3.62 0.00 -16.09
C PHE A 169 2.13 -0.32 -15.96
N LYS A 170 1.68 -1.41 -16.57
CA LYS A 170 0.28 -1.78 -16.70
C LYS A 170 -0.16 -2.71 -15.57
N ALA A 171 -1.36 -2.49 -15.07
CA ALA A 171 -1.98 -3.31 -14.05
C ALA A 171 -3.26 -3.95 -14.59
N PHE A 172 -3.33 -5.28 -14.50
CA PHE A 172 -4.44 -6.08 -15.02
C PHE A 172 -5.18 -6.80 -13.90
N ASP A 173 -6.46 -7.07 -14.11
CA ASP A 173 -7.19 -8.03 -13.29
C ASP A 173 -6.89 -9.48 -13.68
N HIS A 174 -7.43 -10.41 -12.90
CA HIS A 174 -7.27 -11.85 -13.12
C HIS A 174 -7.89 -12.35 -14.44
N LYS A 175 -8.70 -11.51 -15.13
CA LYS A 175 -9.29 -11.79 -16.45
C LYS A 175 -8.49 -11.17 -17.60
N GLY A 176 -7.36 -10.52 -17.30
CA GLY A 176 -6.50 -9.87 -18.29
C GLY A 176 -6.99 -8.50 -18.74
N LYS A 177 -7.99 -7.90 -18.07
CA LYS A 177 -8.45 -6.56 -18.39
C LYS A 177 -7.63 -5.53 -17.62
N MET A 178 -7.17 -4.48 -18.32
CA MET A 178 -6.39 -3.41 -17.68
C MET A 178 -7.29 -2.60 -16.74
N GLN A 179 -6.85 -2.43 -15.50
CA GLN A 179 -7.58 -1.70 -14.45
C GLN A 179 -6.79 -0.52 -13.88
N GLY A 180 -5.51 -0.41 -14.25
CA GLY A 180 -4.68 0.69 -13.82
C GLY A 180 -3.36 0.76 -14.58
N MET A 181 -2.64 1.84 -14.34
CA MET A 181 -1.28 2.03 -14.84
C MET A 181 -0.49 2.96 -13.93
N ALA A 182 0.83 2.81 -13.91
CA ALA A 182 1.78 3.81 -13.45
C ALA A 182 2.61 4.32 -14.64
N VAL A 183 2.95 5.59 -14.63
CA VAL A 183 3.67 6.29 -15.70
C VAL A 183 4.93 6.91 -15.12
N GLN A 184 6.05 6.73 -15.81
CA GLN A 184 7.36 7.29 -15.46
C GLN A 184 7.96 7.99 -16.69
N GLY A 185 8.26 9.28 -16.57
CA GLY A 185 9.05 10.00 -17.56
C GLY A 185 10.45 9.40 -17.69
N ILE A 186 10.88 9.19 -18.93
CA ILE A 186 12.17 8.55 -19.26
C ILE A 186 13.22 9.53 -19.78
N GLN A 187 12.89 10.82 -19.77
CA GLN A 187 13.79 11.93 -20.04
C GLN A 187 13.71 12.93 -18.88
N ASP A 188 14.83 13.56 -18.56
CA ASP A 188 14.87 14.60 -17.54
C ASP A 188 14.12 15.84 -18.03
N ASN A 189 13.20 16.32 -17.21
CA ASN A 189 12.35 17.46 -17.48
C ASN A 189 12.22 18.32 -16.21
N SER A 190 12.83 19.52 -16.27
CA SER A 190 12.90 20.47 -15.16
C SER A 190 11.52 21.04 -14.76
N LEU A 191 10.50 20.92 -15.63
CA LEU A 191 9.13 21.32 -15.33
C LEU A 191 8.54 20.61 -14.08
N TYR A 192 9.09 19.44 -13.72
CA TYR A 192 8.66 18.66 -12.56
C TYR A 192 9.44 18.96 -11.28
N GLY A 193 10.24 20.05 -11.27
CA GLY A 193 11.04 20.47 -10.11
C GLY A 193 11.93 19.35 -9.60
N LYS A 194 11.92 19.11 -8.28
CA LYS A 194 12.72 18.06 -7.62
C LYS A 194 12.46 16.63 -8.13
N ARG A 195 11.35 16.39 -8.85
CA ARG A 195 11.04 15.06 -9.40
C ARG A 195 11.71 14.80 -10.73
N HIS A 196 12.11 15.85 -11.46
CA HIS A 196 12.78 15.81 -12.77
C HIS A 196 12.10 14.98 -13.86
N ALA A 197 10.91 14.41 -13.65
CA ALA A 197 10.16 13.63 -14.61
C ALA A 197 8.71 13.46 -14.16
N VAL A 198 7.80 13.20 -15.11
CA VAL A 198 6.42 12.84 -14.80
C VAL A 198 6.36 11.53 -14.01
N LYS A 199 5.60 11.51 -12.92
CA LYS A 199 5.24 10.30 -12.15
C LYS A 199 3.76 10.34 -11.83
N LYS A 200 2.97 9.42 -12.41
CA LYS A 200 1.52 9.37 -12.20
C LYS A 200 1.02 7.95 -12.12
N SER A 201 0.02 7.71 -11.27
CA SER A 201 -0.71 6.46 -11.21
C SER A 201 -2.19 6.72 -11.50
N HIS A 202 -2.80 5.88 -12.32
CA HIS A 202 -4.22 5.93 -12.68
C HIS A 202 -4.85 4.56 -12.45
N GLY A 203 -6.12 4.53 -12.08
CA GLY A 203 -6.85 3.31 -11.76
C GLY A 203 -7.64 3.44 -10.47
N ASP A 204 -8.07 2.31 -9.93
CA ASP A 204 -8.89 2.22 -8.71
C ASP A 204 -8.09 2.42 -7.41
N GLY A 205 -6.77 2.55 -7.53
CA GLY A 205 -5.82 2.75 -6.43
C GLY A 205 -5.29 1.47 -5.77
N PHE A 206 -5.78 0.30 -6.17
CA PHE A 206 -5.42 -1.02 -5.64
C PHE A 206 -4.91 -2.00 -6.70
N TYR A 207 -5.10 -1.70 -7.98
CA TYR A 207 -4.42 -2.42 -9.06
C TYR A 207 -2.97 -1.94 -9.24
N GLY A 208 -2.05 -2.88 -9.02
CA GLY A 208 -0.61 -2.73 -9.20
C GLY A 208 -0.05 -3.55 -10.35
N MET A 209 1.11 -3.18 -10.88
CA MET A 209 1.82 -4.02 -11.84
C MET A 209 2.11 -5.36 -11.17
N THR A 210 1.63 -6.46 -11.77
CA THR A 210 1.72 -7.80 -11.19
C THR A 210 2.38 -8.75 -12.20
N VAL A 211 3.36 -9.52 -11.76
CA VAL A 211 4.07 -10.49 -12.59
C VAL A 211 4.27 -11.80 -11.84
N LYS A 212 4.06 -12.92 -12.51
CA LYS A 212 4.36 -14.26 -11.97
C LYS A 212 5.79 -14.64 -12.37
N VAL A 213 6.58 -15.10 -11.40
CA VAL A 213 7.91 -15.68 -11.61
C VAL A 213 7.82 -17.17 -11.32
N GLY A 214 8.33 -17.99 -12.23
CA GLY A 214 8.20 -19.45 -12.15
C GLY A 214 6.75 -19.91 -12.33
N LYS A 215 6.32 -20.87 -11.51
CA LYS A 215 4.96 -21.43 -11.49
C LYS A 215 4.33 -21.35 -10.09
N PRO A 216 3.97 -20.13 -9.61
CA PRO A 216 3.31 -19.96 -8.33
C PRO A 216 2.09 -20.87 -8.19
N PRO A 217 1.88 -21.50 -7.02
CA PRO A 217 0.80 -22.45 -6.82
C PRO A 217 -0.56 -21.77 -6.97
N THR A 218 -1.51 -22.49 -7.55
CA THR A 218 -2.94 -22.17 -7.46
C THR A 218 -3.46 -22.41 -6.05
N PRO A 219 -4.64 -21.88 -5.65
CA PRO A 219 -5.19 -22.09 -4.30
C PRO A 219 -5.28 -23.56 -3.88
N GLN A 220 -5.51 -24.47 -4.83
CA GLN A 220 -5.59 -25.92 -4.59
C GLN A 220 -4.22 -26.58 -4.41
N GLU A 221 -3.15 -25.95 -4.92
CA GLU A 221 -1.78 -26.46 -4.83
C GLU A 221 -1.00 -25.89 -3.65
N MET A 222 -1.52 -24.85 -2.98
CA MET A 222 -0.82 -24.22 -1.87
C MET A 222 -0.66 -25.20 -0.70
N SER A 223 0.57 -25.28 -0.19
CA SER A 223 0.91 -26.05 1.00
C SER A 223 2.11 -25.43 1.70
N SER A 224 2.46 -25.90 2.89
CA SER A 224 3.67 -25.47 3.59
C SER A 224 4.95 -25.72 2.78
N GLU A 225 4.96 -26.75 1.92
CA GLU A 225 6.10 -27.09 1.05
C GLU A 225 6.11 -26.26 -0.25
N ARG A 226 4.94 -25.86 -0.74
CA ARG A 226 4.77 -25.05 -1.94
C ARG A 226 3.86 -23.86 -1.66
N PRO A 227 4.36 -22.86 -0.91
CA PRO A 227 3.53 -21.75 -0.47
C PRO A 227 3.30 -20.73 -1.58
N LEU A 228 2.14 -20.08 -1.57
CA LEU A 228 1.92 -18.88 -2.37
C LEU A 228 2.77 -17.74 -1.79
N LYS A 229 3.75 -17.30 -2.56
CA LYS A 229 4.66 -16.21 -2.17
C LYS A 229 4.29 -14.94 -2.92
N ILE A 230 3.82 -13.92 -2.19
CA ILE A 230 3.57 -12.58 -2.73
C ILE A 230 4.71 -11.66 -2.27
N ILE A 231 5.41 -11.04 -3.21
CA ILE A 231 6.46 -10.05 -2.91
C ILE A 231 5.96 -8.68 -3.35
N ALA A 232 5.80 -7.78 -2.39
CA ALA A 232 5.19 -6.46 -2.60
C ALA A 232 6.25 -5.36 -2.54
N PHE A 233 6.18 -4.44 -3.52
CA PHE A 233 7.13 -3.34 -3.71
C PHE A 233 6.40 -2.01 -3.67
N GLU A 234 7.10 -0.93 -3.31
CA GLU A 234 6.50 0.40 -3.34
C GLU A 234 6.18 0.84 -4.79
N ALA A 235 7.14 0.68 -5.69
CA ALA A 235 7.01 1.10 -7.09
C ALA A 235 7.44 0.02 -8.10
N PRO A 236 7.02 0.14 -9.37
CA PRO A 236 7.39 -0.81 -10.42
C PRO A 236 8.91 -0.95 -10.66
N ILE A 237 9.68 0.13 -10.51
CA ILE A 237 11.13 0.10 -10.76
C ILE A 237 11.84 -0.72 -9.66
N ASP A 238 11.38 -0.63 -8.40
CA ASP A 238 11.90 -1.45 -7.30
C ASP A 238 11.59 -2.93 -7.53
N LEU A 239 10.38 -3.23 -8.00
CA LEU A 239 10.00 -4.59 -8.41
C LEU A 239 10.94 -5.14 -9.49
N MET A 240 11.17 -4.38 -10.56
CA MET A 240 12.08 -4.80 -11.64
C MET A 240 13.53 -4.94 -11.16
N SER A 241 13.98 -4.04 -10.28
CA SER A 241 15.34 -4.08 -9.73
C SER A 241 15.55 -5.27 -8.81
N TYR A 242 14.55 -5.59 -7.99
CA TYR A 242 14.55 -6.79 -7.17
C TYR A 242 14.51 -8.06 -8.00
N TYR A 243 13.71 -8.09 -9.06
CA TYR A 243 13.71 -9.20 -10.01
C TYR A 243 15.12 -9.41 -10.60
N GLU A 244 15.77 -8.36 -11.10
CA GLU A 244 17.15 -8.44 -11.62
C GLU A 244 18.13 -9.04 -10.59
N LEU A 245 18.03 -8.63 -9.32
CA LEU A 245 18.92 -9.10 -8.25
C LEU A 245 18.66 -10.55 -7.84
N PHE A 246 17.41 -11.01 -7.88
CA PHE A 246 16.99 -12.24 -7.21
C PHE A 246 16.28 -13.27 -8.11
N LYS A 247 16.11 -13.02 -9.42
CA LYS A 247 15.38 -13.92 -10.35
C LYS A 247 15.86 -15.38 -10.31
N ASN A 248 17.16 -15.60 -10.08
CA ASN A 248 17.76 -16.94 -10.02
C ASN A 248 17.64 -17.62 -8.65
N LYS A 249 17.15 -16.92 -7.62
CA LYS A 249 17.09 -17.41 -6.22
C LYS A 249 15.71 -17.33 -5.59
N MET A 250 14.79 -16.55 -6.16
CA MET A 250 13.48 -16.31 -5.54
C MET A 250 12.49 -17.48 -5.66
N GLY A 251 12.70 -18.38 -6.63
CA GLY A 251 11.77 -19.48 -6.94
C GLY A 251 10.40 -18.96 -7.39
N ASP A 252 9.37 -19.78 -7.18
CA ASP A 252 7.99 -19.42 -7.52
C ASP A 252 7.49 -18.26 -6.66
N ALA A 253 7.06 -17.16 -7.31
CA ALA A 253 6.56 -15.97 -6.63
C ALA A 253 5.61 -15.14 -7.52
N ILE A 254 4.73 -14.36 -6.88
CA ILE A 254 3.97 -13.29 -7.53
C ILE A 254 4.52 -11.96 -7.03
N LEU A 255 5.07 -11.16 -7.93
CA LEU A 255 5.59 -9.84 -7.66
C LEU A 255 4.48 -8.80 -7.90
N VAL A 256 4.33 -7.82 -7.01
CA VAL A 256 3.32 -6.76 -7.15
C VAL A 256 3.84 -5.39 -6.72
N SER A 257 3.65 -4.37 -7.55
CA SER A 257 3.94 -2.98 -7.18
C SER A 257 2.71 -2.31 -6.58
N MET A 258 2.82 -1.75 -5.38
CA MET A 258 1.69 -1.16 -4.67
C MET A 258 1.33 0.25 -5.16
N ASN A 259 2.19 0.87 -5.98
CA ASN A 259 2.06 2.26 -6.45
C ASN A 259 1.96 3.24 -5.27
N GLY A 260 2.87 3.07 -4.30
CA GLY A 260 2.85 3.65 -2.96
C GLY A 260 2.50 2.62 -1.89
N LEU A 261 2.85 2.87 -0.63
CA LEU A 261 2.67 1.96 0.51
C LEU A 261 1.18 1.69 0.82
N ARG A 262 0.58 0.73 0.11
CA ARG A 262 -0.87 0.41 0.14
C ARG A 262 -1.12 -1.07 0.33
N LYS A 263 -1.46 -1.47 1.56
CA LYS A 263 -1.85 -2.85 1.90
C LYS A 263 -3.02 -3.37 1.05
N GLY A 264 -3.95 -2.49 0.68
CA GLY A 264 -5.10 -2.82 -0.15
C GLY A 264 -4.74 -3.45 -1.50
N THR A 265 -3.57 -3.14 -2.07
CA THR A 265 -3.09 -3.75 -3.32
C THR A 265 -2.76 -5.24 -3.13
N ILE A 266 -2.08 -5.60 -2.03
CA ILE A 266 -1.77 -6.99 -1.68
C ILE A 266 -3.06 -7.76 -1.40
N SER A 267 -3.97 -7.12 -0.65
CA SER A 267 -5.29 -7.63 -0.31
C SER A 267 -6.13 -7.95 -1.55
N LYS A 268 -6.17 -7.00 -2.50
CA LYS A 268 -6.84 -7.14 -3.79
C LYS A 268 -6.29 -8.31 -4.59
N LEU A 269 -4.96 -8.41 -4.67
CA LEU A 269 -4.28 -9.49 -5.38
C LEU A 269 -4.63 -10.85 -4.77
N LEU A 270 -4.51 -10.99 -3.44
CA LEU A 270 -4.86 -12.23 -2.75
C LEU A 270 -6.33 -12.59 -2.96
N SER A 271 -7.24 -11.62 -2.89
CA SER A 271 -8.66 -11.84 -3.15
C SER A 271 -8.91 -12.34 -4.58
N ASN A 272 -8.25 -11.75 -5.58
CA ASN A 272 -8.38 -12.19 -6.97
C ASN A 272 -7.83 -13.61 -7.20
N ILE A 273 -6.83 -14.04 -6.41
CA ILE A 273 -6.28 -15.41 -6.46
C ILE A 273 -7.23 -16.40 -5.76
N MET A 274 -7.72 -16.04 -4.56
CA MET A 274 -8.50 -16.93 -3.70
C MET A 274 -10.00 -17.00 -4.05
N ARG A 275 -10.52 -15.93 -4.66
CA ARG A 275 -11.94 -15.70 -4.96
C ARG A 275 -12.08 -15.00 -6.33
N PRO A 276 -11.60 -15.62 -7.43
CA PRO A 276 -11.67 -15.00 -8.77
C PRO A 276 -13.11 -14.69 -9.19
N ASP A 277 -14.07 -15.53 -8.79
CA ASP A 277 -15.50 -15.40 -9.14
C ASP A 277 -16.29 -14.49 -8.20
N LEU A 278 -15.62 -13.72 -7.33
CA LEU A 278 -16.30 -12.76 -6.47
C LEU A 278 -17.06 -11.74 -7.32
N GLU A 279 -18.35 -11.57 -7.04
CA GLU A 279 -19.21 -10.64 -7.78
C GLU A 279 -18.62 -9.22 -7.82
N LYS A 280 -18.79 -8.54 -8.97
CA LYS A 280 -18.33 -7.16 -9.18
C LYS A 280 -18.90 -6.17 -8.16
N SER A 281 -20.08 -6.48 -7.58
CA SER A 281 -20.70 -5.72 -6.49
C SER A 281 -19.88 -5.70 -5.19
N LYS A 282 -18.97 -6.68 -5.01
CA LYS A 282 -18.11 -6.84 -3.83
C LYS A 282 -16.65 -6.44 -4.09
N GLU A 283 -16.39 -5.75 -5.20
CA GLU A 283 -15.04 -5.40 -5.66
C GLU A 283 -14.29 -4.50 -4.67
N GLU A 284 -15.00 -3.73 -3.85
CA GLU A 284 -14.46 -2.87 -2.80
C GLU A 284 -14.00 -3.65 -1.56
N GLN A 285 -14.69 -4.76 -1.25
CA GLN A 285 -14.34 -5.63 -0.12
C GLN A 285 -12.98 -6.30 -0.34
N LYS A 286 -12.56 -6.43 -1.60
CA LYS A 286 -11.25 -7.00 -1.96
C LYS A 286 -10.08 -6.20 -1.38
N ALA A 287 -10.23 -4.91 -1.05
CA ALA A 287 -9.17 -4.12 -0.46
C ALA A 287 -8.89 -4.48 1.02
N THR A 288 -9.83 -5.12 1.73
CA THR A 288 -9.69 -5.56 3.13
C THR A 288 -9.59 -7.08 3.29
N TYR A 289 -9.73 -7.83 2.20
CA TYR A 289 -9.67 -9.29 2.19
C TYR A 289 -8.47 -9.91 2.94
N LEU A 290 -7.28 -9.30 2.88
CA LEU A 290 -6.11 -9.78 3.61
C LEU A 290 -6.32 -9.78 5.13
N ASP A 291 -6.98 -8.75 5.67
CA ASP A 291 -7.28 -8.66 7.10
C ASP A 291 -8.36 -9.67 7.50
N ASP A 292 -9.40 -9.80 6.67
CA ASP A 292 -10.46 -10.80 6.87
C ASP A 292 -9.90 -12.23 6.81
N PHE A 293 -8.96 -12.47 5.89
CA PHE A 293 -8.27 -13.75 5.76
C PHE A 293 -7.36 -14.02 6.96
N ASP A 294 -6.59 -13.03 7.42
CA ASP A 294 -5.76 -13.13 8.61
C ASP A 294 -6.58 -13.46 9.87
N GLU A 295 -7.75 -12.82 10.05
CA GLU A 295 -8.65 -13.10 11.16
C GLU A 295 -9.18 -14.55 11.10
N LEU A 296 -9.54 -15.01 9.90
CA LEU A 296 -9.99 -16.40 9.69
C LEU A 296 -8.90 -17.42 10.04
N MET A 297 -7.65 -17.15 9.66
CA MET A 297 -6.49 -17.97 10.05
C MET A 297 -6.36 -18.05 11.57
N GLY A 298 -6.47 -16.91 12.27
CA GLY A 298 -6.39 -16.84 13.74
C GLY A 298 -7.51 -17.59 14.49
N LYS A 299 -8.65 -17.85 13.83
CA LYS A 299 -9.75 -18.66 14.39
C LYS A 299 -9.55 -20.16 14.21
N GLY A 300 -8.42 -20.61 13.66
CA GLY A 300 -8.10 -22.03 13.47
C GLY A 300 -8.80 -22.66 12.27
N ALA A 301 -9.18 -21.87 11.27
CA ALA A 301 -9.80 -22.39 10.04
C ALA A 301 -8.84 -23.25 9.20
N PHE A 302 -7.53 -23.19 9.47
CA PHE A 302 -6.48 -23.91 8.75
C PHE A 302 -5.49 -24.55 9.72
N SER A 303 -4.99 -25.73 9.38
CA SER A 303 -4.05 -26.50 10.23
C SER A 303 -2.61 -25.94 10.24
N SER A 304 -2.25 -25.14 9.23
CA SER A 304 -0.96 -24.46 9.13
C SER A 304 -1.16 -23.09 8.46
N HIS A 305 -0.26 -22.15 8.73
CA HIS A 305 -0.26 -20.83 8.11
C HIS A 305 0.81 -20.67 7.02
N ASP A 306 1.69 -21.66 6.86
CA ASP A 306 2.88 -21.53 6.02
C ASP A 306 2.56 -21.60 4.52
N PHE A 307 1.34 -21.97 4.13
CA PHE A 307 0.90 -22.06 2.74
C PHE A 307 0.79 -20.69 2.03
N LEU A 308 0.85 -19.58 2.78
CA LEU A 308 0.85 -18.22 2.26
C LEU A 308 1.97 -17.43 2.91
N LYS A 309 2.77 -16.73 2.10
CA LYS A 309 3.84 -15.86 2.57
C LYS A 309 3.80 -14.51 1.85
N VAL A 310 3.84 -13.43 2.63
CA VAL A 310 3.96 -12.06 2.12
C VAL A 310 5.36 -11.55 2.44
N ILE A 311 6.08 -11.08 1.43
CA ILE A 311 7.37 -10.40 1.59
C ILE A 311 7.16 -8.93 1.27
N LEU A 312 7.46 -8.05 2.23
CA LEU A 312 7.40 -6.61 2.04
C LEU A 312 8.78 -6.13 1.62
N ALA A 313 8.98 -6.01 0.30
CA ALA A 313 10.21 -5.54 -0.32
C ALA A 313 10.14 -4.03 -0.57
N VAL A 314 10.01 -3.27 0.52
CA VAL A 314 9.87 -1.80 0.53
C VAL A 314 11.19 -1.11 0.82
N ASP A 315 11.21 0.21 0.65
CA ASP A 315 12.41 1.04 0.77
C ASP A 315 12.97 1.05 2.20
N ASN A 316 14.25 1.38 2.30
CA ASN A 316 14.89 1.73 3.55
C ASN A 316 14.84 3.26 3.69
N ASP A 317 13.73 3.77 4.23
CA ASP A 317 13.52 5.20 4.32
C ASP A 317 14.34 5.83 5.43
N GLU A 318 14.76 7.07 5.23
CA GLU A 318 15.31 7.88 6.30
C GLU A 318 14.20 8.39 7.23
N ILE A 319 14.52 8.56 8.52
CA ILE A 319 13.61 9.19 9.47
C ILE A 319 13.51 10.68 9.13
N LYS A 320 12.29 11.17 8.93
CA LYS A 320 11.98 12.58 8.68
C LYS A 320 10.92 13.09 9.64
N TRP A 321 11.14 14.28 10.17
CA TRP A 321 10.10 15.00 10.89
C TRP A 321 8.93 15.35 9.96
N ASN A 322 7.71 15.01 10.36
CA ASN A 322 6.49 15.41 9.68
C ASN A 322 5.81 16.57 10.42
N ASP A 323 5.85 17.76 9.84
CA ASP A 323 5.26 18.96 10.45
C ASP A 323 3.75 18.90 10.69
N LYS A 324 3.03 18.13 9.86
CA LYS A 324 1.56 17.99 9.98
C LYS A 324 1.18 17.01 11.09
N LEU A 325 1.93 15.92 11.21
CA LEU A 325 1.67 14.89 12.23
C LEU A 325 2.43 15.13 13.54
N LYS A 326 3.33 16.13 13.56
CA LYS A 326 4.18 16.47 14.72
C LYS A 326 4.89 15.24 15.30
N LYS A 327 5.40 14.39 14.41
CA LYS A 327 6.17 13.19 14.75
C LYS A 327 7.21 12.89 13.70
N ASP A 328 8.23 12.15 14.10
CA ASP A 328 9.12 11.47 13.18
C ASP A 328 8.36 10.40 12.39
N MET A 329 8.67 10.31 11.11
CA MET A 329 8.11 9.34 10.19
C MET A 329 9.22 8.63 9.43
N GLN A 330 9.00 7.35 9.21
CA GLN A 330 9.86 6.52 8.38
C GLN A 330 8.93 5.67 7.51
N PRO A 331 8.43 6.20 6.38
CA PRO A 331 7.20 5.71 5.75
C PRO A 331 7.16 4.20 5.50
N ALA A 332 8.18 3.62 4.86
CA ALA A 332 8.26 2.19 4.60
C ALA A 332 8.32 1.34 5.89
N GLN A 333 9.10 1.78 6.89
CA GLN A 333 9.25 1.09 8.17
C GLN A 333 7.98 1.22 9.03
N ASP A 334 7.33 2.37 9.04
CA ASP A 334 6.01 2.59 9.65
C ASP A 334 4.97 1.68 8.99
N PHE A 335 4.97 1.57 7.66
CA PHE A 335 4.09 0.66 6.93
C PHE A 335 4.30 -0.81 7.29
N ILE A 336 5.56 -1.25 7.43
CA ILE A 336 5.89 -2.61 7.91
C ILE A 336 5.32 -2.83 9.32
N LYS A 337 5.54 -1.88 10.24
CA LYS A 337 5.13 -1.97 11.64
C LYS A 337 3.60 -1.95 11.79
N GLU A 338 2.92 -1.14 10.99
CA GLU A 338 1.47 -0.94 11.00
C GLU A 338 0.72 -1.91 10.07
N PHE A 339 1.42 -2.85 9.42
CA PHE A 339 0.82 -3.76 8.44
C PHE A 339 -0.37 -4.55 9.03
N GLY A 340 -0.27 -4.93 10.31
CA GLY A 340 -1.41 -5.33 11.14
C GLY A 340 -1.89 -6.77 11.00
N VAL A 341 -1.24 -7.57 10.15
CA VAL A 341 -1.51 -8.99 9.90
C VAL A 341 -0.67 -9.84 10.86
N LYS A 342 -1.28 -10.78 11.57
CA LYS A 342 -0.64 -11.51 12.70
C LYS A 342 -0.44 -12.99 12.45
N ASN A 343 -1.34 -13.61 11.69
CA ASN A 343 -1.40 -15.05 11.49
C ASN A 343 -0.75 -15.45 10.15
N ILE A 344 -0.76 -14.58 9.15
CA ILE A 344 -0.05 -14.81 7.88
C ILE A 344 1.45 -14.47 8.06
N PRO A 345 2.38 -15.33 7.63
CA PRO A 345 3.80 -15.03 7.59
C PRO A 345 4.13 -13.80 6.73
N VAL A 346 4.41 -12.67 7.39
CA VAL A 346 4.88 -11.42 6.77
C VAL A 346 6.36 -11.22 7.06
N VAL A 347 7.19 -11.13 6.02
CA VAL A 347 8.64 -10.95 6.14
C VAL A 347 9.07 -9.64 5.50
N PRO A 348 9.55 -8.65 6.29
CA PRO A 348 10.19 -7.47 5.75
C PRO A 348 11.50 -7.83 5.07
N HIS A 349 11.74 -7.30 3.88
CA HIS A 349 13.03 -7.38 3.20
C HIS A 349 13.35 -5.99 2.64
N VAL A 350 14.20 -5.25 3.34
CA VAL A 350 14.57 -3.87 2.99
C VAL A 350 15.98 -3.83 2.42
N PRO A 351 16.29 -2.96 1.43
CA PRO A 351 17.64 -2.82 0.93
C PRO A 351 18.55 -2.29 2.05
N LYS A 352 19.78 -2.81 2.13
CA LYS A 352 20.79 -2.28 3.06
C LYS A 352 21.12 -0.84 2.70
N LEU A 353 21.41 0.00 3.69
CA LEU A 353 21.94 1.34 3.42
C LEU A 353 23.31 1.22 2.75
N ILE A 354 23.49 1.95 1.66
CA ILE A 354 24.79 2.14 1.02
C ILE A 354 25.57 3.14 1.89
N GLU A 355 26.88 2.95 2.01
CA GLU A 355 27.74 3.83 2.81
C GLU A 355 27.54 5.31 2.41
N GLY A 356 27.31 6.15 3.41
CA GLY A 356 27.06 7.59 3.23
C GLY A 356 25.62 7.95 2.83
N GLN A 357 24.71 6.99 2.67
CA GLN A 357 23.30 7.25 2.38
C GLN A 357 22.42 7.04 3.62
N THR A 358 21.42 7.90 3.78
CA THR A 358 20.42 7.84 4.86
C THR A 358 19.14 7.10 4.44
N ASN A 359 18.92 6.98 3.14
CA ASN A 359 17.83 6.20 2.55
C ASN A 359 18.35 5.32 1.40
N ASN A 360 17.63 4.24 1.09
CA ASN A 360 17.95 3.42 -0.07
C ASN A 360 16.71 2.70 -0.62
N ASP A 361 16.57 2.67 -1.94
CA ASP A 361 15.56 1.87 -2.65
C ASP A 361 16.21 0.64 -3.32
N TRP A 362 15.42 -0.25 -3.91
CA TRP A 362 15.97 -1.45 -4.54
C TRP A 362 16.72 -1.13 -5.84
N ASN A 363 16.38 -0.03 -6.52
CA ASN A 363 17.08 0.39 -7.72
C ASN A 363 18.47 0.97 -7.41
N ALA A 364 18.61 1.74 -6.34
CA ALA A 364 19.87 2.27 -5.86
C ALA A 364 20.78 1.14 -5.36
N MET A 365 20.23 0.12 -4.68
CA MET A 365 20.96 -1.12 -4.36
C MET A 365 21.47 -1.83 -5.63
N LEU A 366 20.61 -2.02 -6.63
CA LEU A 366 21.01 -2.63 -7.90
C LEU A 366 22.13 -1.83 -8.59
N GLN A 367 21.98 -0.51 -8.67
CA GLN A 367 22.99 0.37 -9.25
C GLN A 367 24.32 0.29 -8.52
N ALA A 368 24.30 0.26 -7.18
CA ALA A 368 25.52 0.12 -6.38
C ALA A 368 26.22 -1.22 -6.61
N LEU A 369 25.48 -2.33 -6.67
CA LEU A 369 26.04 -3.66 -6.90
C LEU A 369 26.57 -3.88 -8.32
N LYS A 370 26.03 -3.16 -9.30
CA LYS A 370 26.45 -3.22 -10.70
C LYS A 370 27.48 -2.16 -11.08
N LYS A 371 27.81 -1.22 -10.19
CA LYS A 371 28.96 -0.34 -10.42
C LYS A 371 30.20 -1.23 -10.51
N PRO A 372 31.04 -1.09 -11.55
CA PRO A 372 32.33 -1.76 -11.58
C PRO A 372 33.08 -1.38 -10.30
N GLU A 373 33.69 -2.36 -9.62
CA GLU A 373 34.67 -2.03 -8.59
C GLU A 373 35.74 -1.17 -9.27
N GLN A 374 35.79 0.11 -8.90
CA GLN A 374 36.88 0.97 -9.38
C GLN A 374 38.17 0.35 -8.86
N SER A 375 39.08 0.06 -9.79
CA SER A 375 40.40 -0.39 -9.38
C SER A 375 41.03 0.65 -8.44
N VAL A 376 41.91 0.22 -7.55
CA VAL A 376 42.68 1.14 -6.68
C VAL A 376 43.34 2.25 -7.51
N PHE A 377 43.71 1.96 -8.75
CA PHE A 377 44.23 2.93 -9.70
C PHE A 377 43.19 3.98 -10.11
N GLU A 378 41.97 3.58 -10.48
CA GLU A 378 40.90 4.50 -10.87
C GLU A 378 40.42 5.37 -9.71
N GLN A 379 40.36 4.82 -8.49
CA GLN A 379 40.08 5.62 -7.28
C GLN A 379 41.17 6.68 -7.06
N ARG A 380 42.45 6.29 -7.13
CA ARG A 380 43.57 7.23 -7.00
C ARG A 380 43.58 8.28 -8.11
N ALA A 381 43.26 7.89 -9.34
CA ALA A 381 43.17 8.79 -10.48
C ALA A 381 42.01 9.78 -10.34
N ARG A 382 40.88 9.36 -9.77
CA ARG A 382 39.73 10.23 -9.48
C ARG A 382 40.06 11.26 -8.39
N ILE A 383 40.59 10.80 -7.25
CA ILE A 383 41.04 11.67 -6.16
C ILE A 383 42.05 12.69 -6.69
N ALA A 384 43.06 12.25 -7.46
CA ALA A 384 44.05 13.16 -8.03
C ALA A 384 43.46 14.20 -9.01
N ARG A 385 42.36 13.88 -9.71
CA ARG A 385 41.64 14.83 -10.58
C ARG A 385 40.81 15.82 -9.77
N GLU A 386 40.10 15.34 -8.75
CA GLU A 386 39.28 16.15 -7.84
C GLU A 386 40.17 17.15 -7.08
N THR A 387 41.29 16.69 -6.49
CA THR A 387 42.26 17.56 -5.81
C THR A 387 42.87 18.60 -6.75
N ARG A 388 43.16 18.25 -8.02
CA ARG A 388 43.63 19.24 -9.00
C ARG A 388 42.56 20.28 -9.32
N GLN A 389 41.29 19.89 -9.44
CA GLN A 389 40.20 20.83 -9.70
C GLN A 389 39.94 21.76 -8.52
N GLU A 390 40.07 21.30 -7.27
CA GLU A 390 40.00 22.14 -6.08
C GLU A 390 41.18 23.11 -5.99
N GLN A 391 42.41 22.64 -6.21
CA GLN A 391 43.59 23.52 -6.26
C GLN A 391 43.53 24.55 -7.39
N SER A 392 42.88 24.21 -8.52
CA SER A 392 42.68 25.15 -9.63
C SER A 392 41.66 26.24 -9.29
N ARG A 393 40.70 25.97 -8.38
CA ARG A 393 39.68 26.93 -7.96
C ARG A 393 40.18 27.91 -6.89
N GLU A 394 41.19 27.55 -6.11
CA GLU A 394 41.79 28.44 -5.10
C GLU A 394 42.71 29.53 -5.69
N ILE A 395 43.11 29.40 -6.97
CA ILE A 395 43.94 30.41 -7.66
C ILE A 395 43.05 31.34 -8.49
N GLU A 396 42.08 32.00 -7.85
CA GLU A 396 41.52 33.25 -8.39
C GLU A 396 42.35 34.42 -7.86
N ILE A 397 43.15 35.00 -8.76
CA ILE A 397 44.14 36.04 -8.48
C ILE A 397 43.42 37.33 -8.06
N ASN A 398 43.66 37.79 -6.82
CA ASN A 398 43.23 39.12 -6.37
C ASN A 398 43.80 40.21 -7.30
N PRO A 399 42.99 41.17 -7.80
CA PRO A 399 43.47 42.19 -8.71
C PRO A 399 44.46 43.12 -7.99
N VAL A 400 45.67 43.20 -8.55
CA VAL A 400 46.78 44.02 -8.07
C VAL A 400 46.38 45.50 -8.03
N ALA A 401 46.51 46.12 -6.85
CA ALA A 401 46.30 47.54 -6.65
C ALA A 401 47.27 48.36 -7.52
N ARG A 402 46.72 49.27 -8.34
CA ARG A 402 47.50 50.27 -9.08
C ARG A 402 48.14 51.24 -8.08
N VAL A 403 49.46 51.28 -8.05
CA VAL A 403 50.23 52.36 -7.42
C VAL A 403 50.35 53.49 -8.45
N ASN A 404 49.69 54.62 -8.17
CA ASN A 404 49.83 55.84 -8.96
C ASN A 404 51.21 56.47 -8.69
N LYS A 405 51.88 56.91 -9.76
CA LYS A 405 52.95 57.91 -9.72
C LYS A 405 52.39 59.25 -10.18
#